data_AF-A0A358M551-F1
#
_entry.id   AF-A0A358M551-F1
#
_cell.length_a   1.000
_cell.length_b   1.000
_cell.length_c   1.000
_cell.angle_alpha   90.00
_cell.angle_beta   90.00
_cell.angle_gamma   90.00
#
_symmetry.space_group_name_H-M   'P 1'
#
loop_
_entity.id
_entity.type
_entity.pdbx_description
1 polymer ?
#
loop_
_entity_poly.entity_id
_entity_poly.type
_entity_poly.pdbx_seq_one_letter_code
_entity_poly.pdbx_strand_id
1 'polypeptide(L)' 'MKNKFQRTMNACFIAYIVQAIINNFAPLLFLRFQEGYGIPLSKITLLVTVNFGIQLTVDLASAGFVDKIGYR' A
#
# COMPACT_ATOMS: atom_id res chain seq x y z
N MET A 1 7.52 -27.83 -14.49
CA MET A 1 6.61 -27.04 -13.62
C MET A 1 7.33 -26.18 -12.56
N LYS A 2 8.62 -25.84 -12.69
CA LYS A 2 9.36 -25.03 -11.68
C LYS A 2 9.19 -23.51 -11.88
N ASN A 3 9.03 -23.04 -13.11
CA ASN A 3 9.10 -21.61 -13.47
C ASN A 3 7.84 -20.76 -13.19
N LYS A 4 6.64 -21.34 -13.05
CA LYS A 4 5.42 -20.56 -12.79
C LYS A 4 5.35 -20.03 -11.35
N PHE A 5 5.75 -20.84 -10.38
CA PHE A 5 5.72 -20.45 -8.96
C PHE A 5 6.74 -19.35 -8.66
N GLN A 6 7.94 -19.44 -9.24
CA GLN A 6 8.94 -18.37 -9.17
C GLN A 6 8.40 -17.04 -9.70
N ARG A 7 7.64 -17.05 -10.81
CA ARG A 7 7.05 -15.82 -11.36
C ARG A 7 6.00 -15.21 -10.43
N THR A 8 5.11 -16.02 -9.87
CA THR A 8 4.10 -15.53 -8.91
C THR A 8 4.76 -15.00 -7.64
N MET A 9 5.74 -15.72 -7.09
CA MET A 9 6.48 -15.30 -5.91
C MET A 9 7.23 -13.98 -6.16
N ASN A 10 7.94 -13.86 -7.28
CA ASN A 10 8.62 -12.62 -7.63
C ASN A 10 7.64 -11.46 -7.82
N ALA A 11 6.48 -11.69 -8.43
CA ALA A 11 5.45 -10.67 -8.57
C ALA A 11 4.91 -10.20 -7.21
N CYS A 12 4.68 -11.12 -6.27
CA CYS A 12 4.26 -10.78 -4.90
C CYS A 12 5.34 -9.97 -4.17
N PHE A 13 6.62 -10.34 -4.28
CA PHE A 13 7.71 -9.58 -3.68
C PHE A 13 7.84 -8.18 -4.28
N ILE A 14 7.75 -8.06 -5.60
CA ILE A 14 7.79 -6.76 -6.28
C ILE A 14 6.60 -5.89 -5.82
N ALA A 15 5.39 -6.46 -5.71
CA ALA A 15 4.23 -5.75 -5.21
C ALA A 15 4.45 -5.21 -3.79
N TYR A 16 4.99 -6.02 -2.87
CA TYR A 16 5.35 -5.57 -1.53
C TYR A 16 6.38 -4.44 -1.52
N ILE A 17 7.42 -4.54 -2.37
CA ILE A 17 8.45 -3.49 -2.49
C ILE A 17 7.84 -2.19 -2.99
N VAL A 18 7.02 -2.24 -4.04
CA VAL A 18 6.33 -1.07 -4.60
C VAL A 18 5.42 -0.43 -3.56
N GLN A 19 4.67 -1.24 -2.80
CA GLN A 19 3.78 -0.77 -1.75
C GLN A 19 4.56 -0.08 -0.61
N ALA A 20 5.71 -0.62 -0.22
CA ALA A 20 6.61 0.01 0.75
C ALA A 20 7.18 1.33 0.24
N ILE A 21 7.61 1.40 -1.03
CA ILE A 21 8.11 2.64 -1.64
C ILE A 21 7.02 3.71 -1.62
N ILE A 22 5.80 3.41 -2.09
CA ILE A 22 4.71 4.39 -2.16
C ILE A 22 4.34 4.90 -0.76
N ASN A 23 4.23 4.01 0.24
CA ASN A 23 3.85 4.38 1.60
C ASN A 23 4.92 5.21 2.34
N ASN A 24 6.19 5.14 1.94
CA ASN A 24 7.25 5.94 2.55
C ASN A 24 7.58 7.21 1.75
N PHE A 25 7.51 7.12 0.41
CA PHE A 25 7.86 8.22 -0.48
C PHE A 25 6.81 9.33 -0.46
N ALA A 26 5.51 8.97 -0.50
CA ALA A 26 4.45 9.98 -0.46
C ALA A 26 4.56 10.85 0.81
N PRO A 27 4.76 10.29 2.02
CA PRO A 27 4.99 11.09 3.22
C PRO A 27 6.20 11.99 3.22
N LEU A 28 7.32 11.52 2.65
CA LEU A 28 8.53 12.33 2.54
C LEU A 28 8.28 13.62 1.73
N LEU A 29 7.38 13.57 0.76
CA LEU A 29 7.00 14.68 -0.11
C LEU A 29 5.92 15.59 0.48
N PHE A 30 5.31 15.29 1.63
CA PHE A 30 4.23 16.10 2.19
C PHE A 30 4.65 17.52 2.52
N LEU A 31 5.84 17.70 3.07
CA LEU A 31 6.41 19.03 3.30
C LEU A 31 6.59 19.78 1.98
N ARG A 32 7.02 19.08 0.92
CA ARG A 32 7.12 19.69 -0.41
C ARG A 32 5.78 19.98 -1.06
N PHE A 33 4.75 19.16 -0.84
CA PHE A 33 3.41 19.46 -1.33
C PHE A 33 2.78 20.64 -0.58
N GLN A 34 3.06 20.78 0.71
CA GLN A 34 2.64 21.95 1.47
C GLN A 34 3.31 23.22 0.95
N GLU A 35 4.63 23.21 0.76
CA GLU A 35 5.37 24.39 0.26
C GLU A 35 5.05 24.71 -1.21
N GLY A 36 4.93 23.70 -2.07
CA GLY A 36 4.79 23.87 -3.51
C GLY A 36 3.36 24.10 -4.00
N TYR A 37 2.37 23.51 -3.35
CA TYR A 37 0.95 23.63 -3.72
C TYR A 37 0.12 24.44 -2.72
N GLY A 38 0.72 24.91 -1.61
CA GLY A 38 0.01 25.67 -0.57
C GLY A 38 -1.06 24.86 0.18
N ILE A 39 -1.05 23.54 0.03
CA ILE A 39 -2.04 22.66 0.66
C ILE A 39 -1.71 22.54 2.15
N PRO A 40 -2.64 22.87 3.06
CA PRO A 40 -2.38 22.77 4.49
C PRO A 40 -2.08 21.33 4.89
N LEU A 41 -1.14 21.16 5.81
CA LEU A 41 -0.68 19.84 6.28
C LEU A 41 -1.85 18.95 6.71
N SER A 42 -2.92 19.52 7.27
CA SER A 42 -4.13 18.80 7.70
C SER A 42 -4.81 18.01 6.58
N LYS A 43 -4.86 18.54 5.35
CA LYS A 43 -5.45 17.83 4.19
C LYS A 43 -4.55 16.69 3.74
N ILE A 44 -3.24 16.88 3.83
CA ILE A 44 -2.25 15.87 3.47
C ILE A 44 -2.26 14.72 4.49
N THR A 45 -2.31 15.05 5.78
CA THR A 45 -2.47 14.06 6.85
C THR A 45 -3.77 13.27 6.68
N LEU A 46 -4.88 13.92 6.29
CA LEU A 46 -6.14 13.22 6.01
C LEU A 46 -5.97 12.22 4.85
N LEU A 47 -5.26 12.60 3.78
CA LEU A 47 -4.94 11.71 2.65
C LEU A 47 -4.17 10.46 3.12
N VAL A 48 -3.25 10.61 4.07
CA VAL A 48 -2.49 9.48 4.67
C VAL A 48 -3.38 8.61 5.51
N THR A 49 -4.19 9.22 6.37
CA THR A 49 -5.12 8.50 7.24
C THR A 49 -6.07 7.65 6.40
N VAL A 50 -6.54 8.20 5.27
CA VAL A 50 -7.34 7.44 4.31
C VAL A 50 -6.53 6.35 3.63
N ASN A 51 -5.28 6.62 3.21
CA ASN A 51 -4.41 5.62 2.57
C ASN A 51 -4.14 4.42 3.49
N PHE A 52 -3.74 4.68 4.75
CA PHE A 52 -3.55 3.65 5.77
C PHE A 52 -4.87 3.00 6.21
N GLY A 53 -5.97 3.74 6.25
CA GLY A 53 -7.29 3.19 6.59
C GLY A 53 -7.79 2.20 5.56
N ILE A 54 -7.66 2.52 4.26
CA ILE A 54 -7.96 1.61 3.17
C ILE A 54 -7.01 0.41 3.22
N GLN A 55 -5.71 0.63 3.41
CA GLN A 55 -4.71 -0.43 3.58
C GLN A 55 -5.13 -1.42 4.67
N LEU A 56 -5.44 -0.93 5.88
CA LEU A 56 -5.87 -1.75 7.00
C LEU A 56 -7.17 -2.51 6.71
N THR A 57 -8.13 -1.84 6.05
CA THR A 57 -9.41 -2.46 5.67
C THR A 57 -9.19 -3.59 4.67
N VAL A 58 -8.33 -3.38 3.68
CA VAL A 58 -7.97 -4.39 2.68
C VAL A 58 -7.21 -5.55 3.33
N ASP A 59 -6.30 -5.28 4.26
CA ASP A 59 -5.55 -6.34 4.97
C ASP A 59 -6.50 -7.23 5.81
N LEU A 60 -7.42 -6.61 6.56
CA LEU A 60 -8.45 -7.33 7.33
C LEU A 60 -9.42 -8.10 6.42
N ALA A 61 -9.88 -7.46 5.34
CA ALA A 61 -10.76 -8.08 4.36
C ALA A 61 -10.07 -9.26 3.67
N SER A 62 -8.79 -9.12 3.32
CA SER A 62 -7.99 -10.17 2.67
C SER A 62 -7.79 -11.36 3.60
N ALA A 63 -7.50 -11.13 4.89
CA ALA A 63 -7.42 -12.21 5.88
C ALA A 63 -8.74 -12.99 5.98
N GLY A 64 -9.88 -12.29 6.06
CA GLY A 64 -11.21 -12.93 6.10
C GLY A 64 -11.62 -13.61 4.79
N PHE A 65 -11.24 -13.05 3.64
CA PHE A 65 -11.51 -13.65 2.33
C PHE A 65 -10.65 -14.89 2.07
N VAL A 66 -9.37 -14.83 2.43
CA VAL A 66 -8.43 -15.97 2.32
C VAL A 66 -8.90 -17.14 3.19
N ASP A 67 -9.38 -16.88 4.40
CA ASP A 67 -9.90 -17.91 5.29
C ASP A 67 -11.16 -18.58 4.70
N LYS A 68 -12.05 -17.79 4.07
CA LYS A 68 -13.31 -18.28 3.50
C LYS A 68 -13.18 -18.95 2.13
N ILE A 69 -12.21 -18.55 1.32
CA ILE A 69 -11.98 -19.10 -0.04
C ILE A 69 -11.01 -20.30 -0.03
N GLY A 70 -10.23 -20.47 1.04
CA GLY A 70 -9.27 -21.56 1.19
C GLY A 70 -7.95 -21.29 0.47
N TYR A 71 -6.84 -21.61 1.16
CA TYR A 71 -5.49 -21.59 0.61
C TYR A 71 -5.43 -22.56 -0.59
N ARG A 72 -5.42 -22.02 -1.81
CA ARG A 72 -5.17 -22.79 -3.04
C ARG A 72 -3.70 -22.76 -3.42
#